data_AF-A0A7S2FEY5-F1
#
_entry.id   AF-A0A7S2FEY5-F1
#
_cell.length_a   1.000
_cell.length_b   1.000
_cell.length_c   1.000
_cell.angle_alpha   90.00
_cell.angle_beta   90.00
_cell.angle_gamma   90.00
#
_symmetry.space_group_name_H-M   'P 1'
#
loop_
_entity.id
_entity.type
_entity.pdbx_description
1 polymer ?
#
loop_
_entity_poly.entity_id
_entity_poly.type
_entity_poly.pdbx_seq_one_letter_code
_entity_poly.pdbx_strand_id
1 'polypeptide(L)'
;VCFVAFEAFLSALSGYEPHLLGGEGPASSLSNIVPVLIEKMSGEATGSARRMQTKALFCLMKIANATSLGGLSLILPSLTNKDLPVRPRLALLASILDEFGLKDNKVLKLSAVMAVAVPALQIADDKTRKAAVDVVVAAYAAAGPRVRKHLSTIK
;
A
#
# COMPACT_ATOMS: atom_id res chain seq x y z
N VAL A 1 1.84 -8.45 -18.52
CA VAL A 1 2.95 -7.68 -17.90
C VAL A 1 3.87 -8.68 -17.22
N CYS A 2 5.10 -8.81 -17.73
CA CYS A 2 5.98 -9.94 -17.43
C CYS A 2 6.84 -9.66 -16.20
N PHE A 3 7.26 -10.72 -15.49
CA PHE A 3 8.14 -10.68 -14.31
C PHE A 3 9.42 -9.85 -14.53
N VAL A 4 9.94 -9.84 -15.75
CA VAL A 4 11.13 -9.10 -16.18
C VAL A 4 10.91 -7.58 -16.15
N ALA A 5 9.70 -7.10 -16.45
CA ALA A 5 9.39 -5.67 -16.42
C ALA A 5 9.46 -5.12 -14.98
N PHE A 6 9.09 -5.93 -14.00
CA PHE A 6 9.22 -5.59 -12.58
C PHE A 6 10.68 -5.50 -12.15
N GLU A 7 11.54 -6.41 -12.60
CA GLU A 7 12.97 -6.35 -12.29
C GLU A 7 13.65 -5.16 -12.96
N ALA A 8 13.33 -4.89 -14.22
CA ALA A 8 13.81 -3.70 -14.91
C ALA A 8 13.37 -2.41 -14.19
N PHE A 9 12.11 -2.34 -13.75
CA PHE A 9 11.59 -1.22 -12.97
C PHE A 9 12.30 -1.07 -11.61
N LEU A 10 12.51 -2.16 -10.87
CA LEU A 10 13.23 -2.15 -9.60
C LEU A 10 14.69 -1.73 -9.75
N SER A 11 15.36 -2.22 -10.79
CA SER A 11 16.74 -1.85 -11.12
C SER A 11 16.83 -0.39 -11.55
N ALA A 12 15.86 0.09 -12.34
CA ALA A 12 15.78 1.50 -12.71
C ALA A 12 15.55 2.39 -11.49
N LEU A 13 14.61 2.04 -10.60
CA LEU A 13 14.38 2.77 -9.35
C LEU A 13 15.66 2.86 -8.51
N SER A 14 16.39 1.76 -8.32
CA SER A 14 17.63 1.77 -7.54
C SER A 14 18.80 2.52 -8.21
N GLY A 15 18.92 2.41 -9.54
CA GLY A 15 20.03 3.04 -10.27
C GLY A 15 19.84 4.53 -10.49
N TYR A 16 18.59 4.97 -10.66
CA TYR A 16 18.28 6.36 -11.02
C TYR A 16 17.78 7.20 -9.85
N GLU A 17 17.48 6.64 -8.67
CA GLU A 17 17.04 7.40 -7.48
C GLU A 17 17.76 8.75 -7.26
N PRO A 18 19.11 8.84 -7.30
CA PRO A 18 19.81 10.12 -7.13
C PRO A 18 19.65 11.10 -8.30
N HIS A 19 19.34 10.62 -9.51
CA HIS A 19 19.17 11.44 -10.72
C HIS A 19 17.72 11.90 -10.95
N LEU A 20 16.75 11.22 -10.33
CA LEU A 20 15.32 11.57 -10.41
C LEU A 20 14.95 12.80 -9.57
N LEU A 21 15.87 13.28 -8.73
CA LEU A 21 15.72 14.48 -7.90
C LEU A 21 15.80 15.81 -8.69
N GLY A 22 16.23 15.77 -9.95
CA GLY A 22 16.53 16.97 -10.74
C GLY A 22 15.44 17.45 -11.71
N GLY A 23 14.29 16.76 -11.83
CA GLY A 23 13.25 17.16 -12.79
C GLY A 23 11.85 16.77 -12.35
N GLU A 24 10.83 17.55 -12.75
CA GLU A 24 9.41 17.37 -12.36
C GLU A 24 8.71 16.13 -12.98
N GLY A 25 9.43 15.33 -13.80
CA GLY A 25 8.85 14.24 -14.60
C GLY A 25 8.67 12.83 -13.96
N PRO A 26 9.48 12.38 -12.98
CA PRO A 26 9.43 10.99 -12.55
C PRO A 26 8.39 10.72 -11.47
N ALA A 27 8.09 11.69 -10.60
CA ALA A 27 7.08 11.53 -9.56
C ALA A 27 5.67 11.33 -10.14
N SER A 28 5.32 12.07 -11.20
CA SER A 28 4.03 11.94 -11.92
C SER A 28 3.91 10.62 -12.68
N SER A 29 5.02 10.15 -13.27
CA SER A 29 5.08 8.83 -13.91
C SER A 29 4.91 7.69 -12.90
N LEU A 30 5.52 7.84 -11.72
CA LEU A 30 5.38 6.88 -10.62
C LEU A 30 3.98 6.91 -10.01
N SER A 31 3.35 8.07 -9.82
CA SER A 31 1.97 8.12 -9.32
C SER A 31 0.99 7.40 -10.25
N ASN A 32 1.25 7.41 -11.57
CA ASN A 32 0.43 6.69 -12.55
C ASN A 32 0.66 5.17 -12.53
N ILE A 33 1.85 4.69 -12.11
CA ILE A 33 2.13 3.25 -12.06
C ILE A 33 1.57 2.59 -10.79
N VAL A 34 1.50 3.32 -9.68
CA VAL A 34 0.97 2.82 -8.40
C VAL A 34 -0.40 2.12 -8.53
N PRO A 35 -1.45 2.72 -9.13
CA PRO A 35 -2.75 2.07 -9.25
C PRO A 35 -2.66 0.79 -10.09
N VAL A 36 -1.87 0.78 -11.17
CA VAL A 36 -1.63 -0.41 -12.01
C VAL A 36 -1.00 -1.53 -11.19
N LEU A 37 -0.04 -1.22 -10.31
CA LEU A 37 0.59 -2.21 -9.43
C LEU A 37 -0.40 -2.80 -8.42
N ILE A 38 -1.27 -1.97 -7.84
CA ILE A 38 -2.33 -2.39 -6.93
C ILE A 38 -3.34 -3.29 -7.64
N GLU A 39 -3.71 -2.97 -8.88
CA GLU A 39 -4.58 -3.83 -9.69
C GLU A 39 -3.92 -5.16 -10.04
N LYS A 40 -2.62 -5.18 -10.33
CA LYS A 40 -1.88 -6.43 -10.57
C LYS A 40 -1.74 -7.31 -9.33
N MET A 41 -1.92 -6.74 -8.15
CA MET A 41 -2.05 -7.52 -6.92
C MET A 41 -3.43 -8.18 -6.78
N SER A 42 -4.42 -7.80 -7.61
CA SER A 42 -5.75 -8.41 -7.64
C SER A 42 -5.74 -9.74 -8.42
N GLY A 43 -6.62 -10.65 -8.02
CA GLY A 43 -6.82 -11.94 -8.69
C GLY A 43 -6.66 -13.16 -7.78
N GLU A 44 -7.09 -14.32 -8.29
CA GLU A 44 -6.97 -15.59 -7.59
C GLU A 44 -5.50 -16.03 -7.51
N ALA A 45 -5.10 -16.51 -6.34
CA ALA A 45 -3.73 -16.90 -6.04
C ALA A 45 -3.37 -18.25 -6.68
N THR A 46 -3.28 -18.28 -8.01
CA THR A 46 -2.56 -19.34 -8.72
C THR A 46 -1.05 -19.16 -8.53
N GLY A 47 -0.24 -20.21 -8.65
CA GLY A 47 1.20 -20.15 -8.33
C GLY A 47 1.96 -19.01 -9.05
N SER A 48 1.63 -18.75 -10.32
CA SER A 48 2.19 -17.64 -11.11
C SER A 48 1.67 -16.27 -10.64
N ALA A 49 0.36 -16.17 -10.38
CA ALA A 49 -0.26 -14.93 -9.88
C ALA A 49 0.30 -14.53 -8.52
N ARG A 50 0.55 -15.49 -7.61
CA ARG A 50 1.13 -15.21 -6.28
C ARG A 50 2.53 -14.59 -6.38
N ARG A 51 3.39 -15.10 -7.26
CA ARG A 51 4.72 -14.52 -7.51
C ARG A 51 4.62 -13.08 -8.03
N MET A 52 3.66 -12.83 -8.92
CA MET A 52 3.39 -11.50 -9.46
C MET A 52 2.89 -10.53 -8.37
N GLN A 53 1.95 -10.98 -7.53
CA GLN A 53 1.42 -10.20 -6.40
C GLN A 53 2.52 -9.83 -5.42
N THR A 54 3.39 -10.78 -5.04
CA THR A 54 4.52 -10.51 -4.16
C THR A 54 5.49 -9.50 -4.76
N LYS A 55 5.79 -9.60 -6.06
CA LYS A 55 6.68 -8.63 -6.72
C LYS A 55 6.06 -7.24 -6.86
N ALA A 56 4.77 -7.15 -7.18
CA ALA A 56 4.07 -5.88 -7.22
C ALA A 56 4.08 -5.20 -5.85
N LEU A 57 3.80 -5.95 -4.78
CA LEU A 57 3.92 -5.47 -3.40
C LEU A 57 5.35 -5.00 -3.10
N PHE A 58 6.37 -5.79 -3.43
CA PHE A 58 7.77 -5.41 -3.23
C PHE A 58 8.15 -4.11 -3.96
N CYS A 59 7.65 -3.91 -5.18
CA CYS A 59 7.86 -2.67 -5.92
C CYS A 59 7.20 -1.47 -5.25
N LEU A 60 5.97 -1.64 -4.77
CA LEU A 60 5.25 -0.62 -4.02
C LEU A 60 5.96 -0.26 -2.71
N MET A 61 6.47 -1.25 -1.97
CA MET A 61 7.26 -1.00 -0.77
C MET A 61 8.60 -0.30 -1.07
N LYS A 62 9.24 -0.64 -2.20
CA LYS A 62 10.44 0.07 -2.64
C LYS A 62 10.17 1.53 -3.02
N ILE A 63 9.05 1.79 -3.69
CA ILE A 63 8.58 3.17 -3.94
C ILE A 63 8.31 3.86 -2.60
N ALA A 64 7.61 3.22 -1.66
CA ALA A 64 7.31 3.79 -0.34
C ALA A 64 8.59 4.19 0.42
N ASN A 65 9.63 3.37 0.33
CA ASN A 65 10.93 3.59 0.95
C ASN A 65 11.81 4.65 0.26
N ALA A 66 11.48 5.06 -0.97
CA ALA A 66 12.19 6.12 -1.69
C ALA A 66 11.82 7.49 -1.08
N THR A 67 12.41 7.79 0.08
CA THR A 67 12.19 9.03 0.84
C THR A 67 12.60 10.27 0.05
N SER A 68 13.62 10.14 -0.79
CA SER A 68 14.10 11.13 -1.76
C SER A 68 12.98 11.61 -2.71
N LEU A 69 12.06 10.72 -3.08
CA LEU A 69 10.95 10.99 -3.99
C LEU A 69 9.63 11.26 -3.26
N GLY A 70 9.64 11.33 -1.93
CA GLY A 70 8.42 11.41 -1.14
C GLY A 70 7.51 10.21 -1.37
N GLY A 71 8.05 9.02 -1.60
CA GLY A 71 7.36 7.83 -2.11
C GLY A 71 6.01 7.48 -1.45
N LEU A 72 5.91 7.60 -0.12
CA LEU A 72 4.64 7.40 0.59
C LEU A 72 3.52 8.33 0.08
N SER A 73 3.84 9.60 -0.21
CA SER A 73 2.87 10.57 -0.73
C SER A 73 2.34 10.20 -2.12
N LEU A 74 3.09 9.43 -2.91
CA LEU A 74 2.65 8.92 -4.21
C LEU A 74 1.69 7.72 -4.06
N ILE A 75 1.83 6.95 -2.98
CA ILE A 75 1.05 5.72 -2.76
C ILE A 75 -0.28 6.02 -2.06
N LEU A 76 -0.28 6.93 -1.09
CA LEU A 76 -1.44 7.21 -0.24
C LEU A 76 -2.74 7.56 -0.98
N PRO A 77 -2.74 8.40 -2.04
CA PRO A 77 -3.97 8.70 -2.78
C PRO A 77 -4.64 7.42 -3.34
N SER A 78 -3.82 6.47 -3.80
CA SER A 78 -4.30 5.20 -4.34
C SER A 78 -4.87 4.27 -3.26
N LEU A 79 -4.35 4.32 -2.03
CA LEU A 79 -4.90 3.54 -0.91
C LEU A 79 -6.32 3.98 -0.53
N THR A 80 -6.61 5.27 -0.67
CA THR A 80 -7.96 5.82 -0.43
C THR A 80 -8.90 5.71 -1.63
N ASN A 81 -8.39 5.40 -2.82
CA ASN A 81 -9.18 5.30 -4.03
C ASN A 81 -10.11 4.08 -4.00
N LYS A 82 -11.43 4.33 -4.02
CA LYS A 82 -12.46 3.28 -3.94
C LYS A 82 -12.55 2.43 -5.21
N ASP A 83 -12.10 2.94 -6.35
CA ASP A 83 -12.13 2.23 -7.64
C ASP A 83 -11.12 1.07 -7.69
N LEU A 84 -10.10 1.12 -6.83
CA LEU A 84 -9.10 0.07 -6.72
C LEU A 84 -9.59 -1.11 -5.85
N PRO A 85 -9.13 -2.34 -6.14
CA PRO A 85 -9.53 -3.52 -5.39
C PRO A 85 -9.13 -3.40 -3.91
N VAL A 86 -10.08 -3.65 -3.01
CA VAL A 86 -9.91 -3.36 -1.57
C VAL A 86 -8.85 -4.25 -0.92
N ARG A 87 -8.80 -5.53 -1.27
CA ARG A 87 -7.91 -6.51 -0.64
C ARG A 87 -6.42 -6.22 -0.90
N PRO A 88 -5.98 -5.94 -2.15
CA PRO A 88 -4.65 -5.42 -2.42
C PRO A 88 -4.29 -4.13 -1.66
N ARG A 89 -5.24 -3.19 -1.56
CA ARG A 89 -5.05 -1.96 -0.80
C ARG A 89 -4.81 -2.24 0.68
N LEU A 90 -5.58 -3.15 1.29
CA LEU A 90 -5.40 -3.56 2.68
C LEU A 90 -4.05 -4.27 2.89
N ALA A 91 -3.65 -5.15 1.98
CA ALA A 91 -2.36 -5.84 2.07
C ALA A 91 -1.19 -4.85 2.01
N LEU A 92 -1.23 -3.88 1.09
CA LEU A 92 -0.22 -2.82 1.00
C LEU A 92 -0.22 -1.94 2.25
N LEU A 93 -1.40 -1.59 2.76
CA LEU A 93 -1.56 -0.76 3.96
C LEU A 93 -0.98 -1.44 5.21
N ALA A 94 -1.18 -2.75 5.36
CA ALA A 94 -0.57 -3.53 6.43
C ALA A 94 0.96 -3.50 6.35
N SER A 95 1.53 -3.76 5.16
CA SER A 95 2.99 -3.72 4.98
C SER A 95 3.58 -2.33 5.23
N ILE A 96 2.89 -1.26 4.83
CA ILE A 96 3.31 0.13 5.12
C ILE A 96 3.25 0.42 6.62
N LEU A 97 2.22 -0.04 7.33
CA LEU A 97 2.13 0.14 8.78
C LEU A 97 3.22 -0.62 9.52
N ASP A 98 3.54 -1.84 9.09
CA ASP A 98 4.59 -2.65 9.72
C ASP A 98 5.98 -2.03 9.51
N GLU A 99 6.26 -1.48 8.32
CA GLU A 99 7.58 -0.93 7.99
C GLU A 99 7.79 0.52 8.48
N PHE A 100 6.80 1.39 8.31
CA PHE A 100 6.93 2.82 8.63
C PHE A 100 6.25 3.21 9.95
N GLY A 101 5.32 2.39 10.45
CA GLY A 101 4.46 2.73 11.57
C GLY A 101 3.55 3.93 11.30
N LEU A 102 2.95 4.43 12.38
CA LEU A 102 2.25 5.71 12.41
C LEU A 102 3.14 6.80 13.02
N LYS A 103 4.45 6.77 12.70
CA LYS A 103 5.41 7.78 13.19
C LYS A 103 4.88 9.18 12.86
N ASP A 104 5.28 10.18 13.66
CA ASP A 104 4.83 11.59 13.64
C ASP A 104 4.91 12.33 12.28
N ASN A 105 5.29 11.63 11.22
CA ASN A 105 5.14 12.04 9.85
C ASN A 105 3.66 12.27 9.51
N LYS A 106 3.36 13.53 9.17
CA LYS A 106 2.07 14.06 8.68
C LYS A 106 1.45 13.29 7.49
N VAL A 107 2.18 12.32 6.95
CA VAL A 107 1.92 11.60 5.70
C VAL A 107 0.91 10.47 5.93
N LEU A 108 1.15 9.53 6.87
CA LEU A 108 0.23 8.42 7.15
C LEU A 108 -0.59 8.68 8.43
N LYS A 109 -1.86 9.08 8.27
CA LYS A 109 -2.76 9.36 9.39
C LYS A 109 -3.57 8.12 9.78
N LEU A 110 -3.69 7.86 11.09
CA LEU A 110 -4.53 6.79 11.62
C LEU A 110 -5.98 6.87 11.10
N SER A 111 -6.54 8.07 10.96
CA SER A 111 -7.90 8.24 10.43
C SER A 111 -8.04 7.76 8.98
N ALA A 112 -7.03 7.97 8.14
CA ALA A 112 -7.02 7.51 6.74
C ALA A 112 -6.90 5.98 6.65
N VAL A 113 -6.04 5.39 7.50
CA VAL A 113 -5.88 3.94 7.62
C VAL A 113 -7.21 3.29 8.03
N MET A 114 -7.82 3.80 9.09
CA MET A 114 -9.07 3.25 9.61
C MET A 114 -10.25 3.49 8.67
N ALA A 115 -10.24 4.57 7.87
CA ALA A 115 -11.28 4.82 6.87
C ALA A 115 -11.34 3.76 5.76
N VAL A 116 -10.22 3.06 5.50
CA VAL A 116 -10.18 1.93 4.55
C VAL A 116 -10.46 0.60 5.25
N ALA A 117 -9.89 0.39 6.45
CA ALA A 117 -10.01 -0.87 7.18
C ALA A 117 -11.41 -1.11 7.77
N VAL A 118 -12.04 -0.08 8.35
CA VAL A 118 -13.34 -0.21 9.04
C VAL A 118 -14.47 -0.67 8.11
N PRO A 119 -14.67 -0.06 6.91
CA PRO A 119 -15.67 -0.56 5.97
C PRO A 119 -15.35 -1.98 5.48
N ALA A 120 -14.06 -2.31 5.34
CA ALA A 120 -13.66 -3.63 4.87
C ALA A 120 -13.95 -4.76 5.87
N LEU A 121 -14.07 -4.45 7.17
CA LEU A 121 -14.48 -5.43 8.19
C LEU A 121 -15.94 -5.88 8.04
N GLN A 122 -16.78 -5.07 7.39
CA GLN A 122 -18.19 -5.39 7.15
C GLN A 122 -18.43 -6.17 5.85
N ILE A 123 -17.38 -6.40 5.05
CA ILE A 123 -17.47 -7.14 3.80
C ILE A 123 -17.68 -8.64 4.09
N ALA A 124 -18.61 -9.26 3.35
CA ALA A 124 -18.97 -10.67 3.52
C ALA A 124 -17.79 -11.62 3.22
N ASP A 125 -16.90 -11.28 2.27
CA ASP A 125 -15.72 -12.07 1.93
C ASP A 125 -14.73 -12.19 3.10
N ASP A 126 -14.55 -13.41 3.61
CA ASP A 126 -13.68 -13.73 4.74
C ASP A 126 -12.21 -13.35 4.49
N LYS A 127 -11.74 -13.46 3.24
CA LYS A 127 -10.35 -13.12 2.91
C LYS A 127 -10.08 -11.62 3.05
N THR A 128 -11.04 -10.81 2.61
CA THR A 128 -11.00 -9.35 2.76
C THR A 128 -11.14 -8.95 4.23
N ARG A 129 -12.03 -9.60 4.97
CA ARG A 129 -12.21 -9.35 6.40
C ARG A 129 -10.96 -9.66 7.20
N LYS A 130 -10.30 -10.78 6.93
CA LYS A 130 -9.02 -11.14 7.56
C LYS A 130 -7.94 -10.11 7.26
N ALA A 131 -7.79 -9.67 6.00
CA ALA A 131 -6.84 -8.63 5.64
C ALA A 131 -7.15 -7.29 6.35
N ALA A 132 -8.42 -6.95 6.54
CA ALA A 132 -8.82 -5.77 7.30
C ALA A 132 -8.48 -5.90 8.79
N VAL A 133 -8.66 -7.09 9.38
CA VAL A 133 -8.22 -7.37 10.76
C VAL A 133 -6.70 -7.21 10.90
N ASP A 134 -5.91 -7.75 9.96
CA ASP A 134 -4.45 -7.63 9.97
C ASP A 134 -4.01 -6.15 9.99
N VAL A 135 -4.65 -5.30 9.18
CA VAL A 135 -4.42 -3.83 9.18
C VAL A 135 -4.79 -3.21 10.53
N VAL A 136 -5.91 -3.59 11.13
CA VAL A 136 -6.35 -3.05 12.42
C VAL A 136 -5.39 -3.46 13.55
N VAL A 137 -4.88 -4.69 13.52
CA VAL A 137 -3.88 -5.18 14.48
C VAL A 137 -2.56 -4.42 14.31
N ALA A 138 -2.09 -4.23 13.08
CA ALA A 138 -0.90 -3.43 12.79
C ALA A 138 -1.08 -1.97 13.25
N ALA A 139 -2.24 -1.38 13.00
CA ALA A 139 -2.57 -0.04 13.47
C ALA A 139 -2.63 0.03 15.01
N TYR A 140 -3.12 -1.01 15.69
CA TYR A 140 -3.14 -1.09 17.15
C TYR A 140 -1.74 -1.21 17.73
N ALA A 141 -0.85 -1.98 17.09
CA ALA A 141 0.56 -2.04 17.47
C ALA A 141 1.24 -0.67 17.36
N ALA A 142 0.88 0.13 16.34
CA ALA A 142 1.47 1.44 16.09
C ALA A 142 0.88 2.59 16.94
N ALA A 143 -0.44 2.64 17.16
CA ALA A 143 -1.13 3.76 17.83
C ALA A 143 -1.83 3.38 19.14
N GLY A 144 -1.78 2.10 19.53
CA GLY A 144 -2.33 1.61 20.79
C GLY A 144 -3.85 1.81 20.92
N PRO A 145 -4.35 2.14 22.13
CA PRO A 145 -5.78 2.21 22.43
C PRO A 145 -6.58 3.21 21.58
N ARG A 146 -5.91 4.17 20.91
CA ARG A 146 -6.56 5.18 20.06
C ARG A 146 -7.36 4.56 18.91
N VAL A 147 -6.95 3.38 18.43
CA VAL A 147 -7.64 2.61 17.38
C VAL A 147 -9.07 2.23 17.80
N ARG A 148 -9.31 1.96 19.09
CA ARG A 148 -10.63 1.55 19.61
C ARG A 148 -11.72 2.57 19.33
N LYS A 149 -11.39 3.87 19.30
CA LYS A 149 -12.35 4.93 18.98
C LYS A 149 -12.95 4.76 17.59
N HIS A 150 -12.14 4.30 16.62
CA HIS A 150 -12.56 4.08 15.25
C HIS A 150 -13.32 2.76 15.04
N LEU A 151 -13.15 1.80 15.95
CA LEU A 151 -13.85 0.50 15.90
C LEU A 151 -15.22 0.51 16.59
N SER A 152 -15.53 1.56 17.37
CA SER A 152 -16.80 1.69 18.10
C SER A 152 -18.06 1.64 17.23
N THR A 153 -17.91 1.83 15.92
CA THR A 153 -19.02 1.82 14.95
C THR A 153 -19.31 0.41 14.39
N ILE A 154 -18.44 -0.57 14.68
CA ILE A 154 -18.58 -1.94 14.19
C ILE A 154 -19.32 -2.74 15.26
N LYS A 155 -20.47 -3.30 14.88
CA LYS A 155 -21.31 -4.14 15.73
C LYS A 155 -21.00 -5.62 15.53
#